data_AF-A0A939ET50-F1
#
_entry.id   AF-A0A939ET50-F1
#
_cell.length_a   1.000
_cell.length_b   1.000
_cell.length_c   1.000
_cell.angle_alpha   90.00
_cell.angle_beta   90.00
_cell.angle_gamma   90.00
#
_symmetry.space_group_name_H-M   'P 1'
#
loop_
_entity.id
_entity.type
_entity.pdbx_description
1 polymer ?
#
loop_
_entity_poly.entity_id
_entity_poly.type
_entity_poly.pdbx_seq_one_letter_code
_entity_poly.pdbx_strand_id
1 'polypeptide(L)' 'MKLSYRLLITLLLIGMAFVLMAAFFKMQHYPGSDWLIRAGLFVQFVAGVLVVWKFANRLDKRE' A
#
# COMPACT_ATOMS: atom_id res chain seq x y z
N MET A 1 9.66 16.50 5.22
CA MET A 1 10.21 15.15 4.94
C MET A 1 10.43 14.98 3.45
N LYS A 2 11.64 14.71 2.97
CA LYS A 2 11.87 14.36 1.55
C LYS A 2 11.39 12.92 1.33
N LEU A 3 10.16 12.74 0.85
CA LEU A 3 9.62 11.41 0.53
C LEU A 3 10.52 10.76 -0.52
N SER A 4 11.27 9.72 -0.18
CA SER A 4 12.19 9.05 -1.11
C SER A 4 11.47 7.96 -1.91
N TYR A 5 11.85 7.72 -3.16
CA TYR A 5 11.17 6.72 -4.00
C TYR A 5 11.35 5.30 -3.44
N ARG A 6 12.51 5.04 -2.85
CA ARG A 6 12.79 3.79 -2.12
C ARG A 6 11.75 3.56 -1.02
N LEU A 7 11.44 4.60 -0.24
CA LEU A 7 10.51 4.53 0.88
C LEU A 7 9.08 4.23 0.43
N LEU A 8 8.65 4.82 -0.69
CA LEU A 8 7.35 4.51 -1.30
C LEU A 8 7.25 3.08 -1.84
N ILE A 9 8.31 2.59 -2.49
CA ILE A 9 8.37 1.21 -2.98
C ILE A 9 8.33 0.23 -1.80
N THR A 10 9.09 0.51 -0.73
CA THR A 10 9.05 -0.30 0.49
C THR A 10 7.65 -0.32 1.13
N LEU A 11 6.97 0.83 1.20
CA LEU A 11 5.58 0.92 1.68
C LEU A 11 4.61 0.08 0.82
N LEU A 12 4.76 0.13 -0.51
CA LEU A 12 3.96 -0.69 -1.42
C LEU A 12 4.19 -2.19 -1.21
N LEU A 13 5.44 -2.62 -1.08
CA LEU A 13 5.80 -4.02 -0.83
C LEU A 13 5.28 -4.52 0.51
N ILE A 14 5.38 -3.70 1.57
CA ILE A 14 4.82 -4.01 2.88
C ILE A 14 3.30 -4.14 2.80
N GLY A 15 2.61 -3.21 2.14
CA GLY A 15 1.16 -3.28 1.93
C GLY A 15 0.76 -4.54 1.17
N MET A 16 1.52 -4.93 0.15
CA MET A 16 1.31 -6.17 -0.59
C MET A 16 1.48 -7.42 0.27
N ALA A 17 2.51 -7.48 1.11
CA ALA A 17 2.72 -8.57 2.04
C ALA A 17 1.55 -8.70 3.05
N PHE A 18 1.05 -7.57 3.57
CA PHE A 18 -0.11 -7.56 4.46
C PHE A 18 -1.39 -8.06 3.79
N VAL A 19 -1.64 -7.67 2.54
CA VAL A 19 -2.81 -8.15 1.78
C VAL A 19 -2.71 -9.66 1.51
N LEU A 20 -1.53 -10.16 1.13
CA LEU A 20 -1.29 -11.59 0.92
C LEU A 20 -1.49 -12.38 2.23
N MET A 21 -0.95 -11.88 3.33
CA MET A 21 -1.13 -12.50 4.65
C MET A 21 -2.59 -12.50 5.08
N ALA A 22 -3.30 -11.38 4.89
CA ALA A 22 -4.72 -11.28 5.22
C ALA A 22 -5.61 -12.19 4.33
N ALA A 23 -5.28 -12.33 3.05
CA ALA A 23 -5.94 -13.26 2.14
C ALA A 23 -5.72 -14.72 2.58
N PHE A 24 -4.53 -15.06 3.06
CA PHE A 24 -4.22 -16.39 3.60
C PHE A 24 -5.04 -16.70 4.86
N PHE A 25 -5.16 -15.75 5.80
CA PHE A 25 -6.04 -15.89 6.97
C PHE A 25 -7.52 -16.07 6.59
N LYS A 26 -7.98 -15.39 5.52
CA LYS A 26 -9.35 -15.56 5.01
C LYS A 26 -9.58 -16.95 4.40
N MET A 27 -8.59 -17.52 3.71
CA MET A 27 -8.67 -18.91 3.24
C MET A 27 -8.82 -19.90 4.41
N GLN A 28 -8.19 -19.61 5.55
CA GLN A 28 -8.31 -20.41 6.77
C GLN A 28 -9.61 -20.17 7.56
N HIS A 29 -10.56 -19.38 7.04
CA HIS A 29 -11.83 -19.04 7.71
C HIS A 29 -11.63 -18.45 9.12
N TYR A 30 -10.52 -17.74 9.33
CA TYR A 30 -10.22 -17.18 10.64
C TYR A 30 -11.22 -16.05 10.96
N PRO A 31 -11.94 -16.11 12.10
CA PRO A 31 -12.88 -15.06 12.47
C PRO A 31 -12.12 -13.74 12.67
N GLY A 32 -12.49 -12.72 11.88
CA GLY A 32 -11.81 -11.41 11.87
C GLY A 32 -10.84 -11.18 10.71
N SER A 33 -10.68 -12.14 9.79
CA SER A 33 -9.84 -11.96 8.59
C SER A 33 -10.29 -10.79 7.70
N ASP A 34 -11.59 -10.48 7.66
CA ASP A 34 -12.12 -9.36 6.88
C ASP A 34 -11.63 -8.00 7.37
N TRP A 35 -11.39 -7.85 8.68
CA TRP A 35 -10.80 -6.63 9.22
C TRP A 35 -9.36 -6.46 8.78
N LEU A 36 -8.60 -7.56 8.78
CA LEU A 36 -7.19 -7.59 8.35
C LEU A 36 -7.06 -7.25 6.85
N ILE A 37 -7.97 -7.77 6.03
CA ILE A 37 -8.00 -7.48 4.58
C ILE A 37 -8.33 -6.01 4.34
N ARG A 38 -9.32 -5.46 5.03
CA ARG A 38 -9.68 -4.04 4.92
C ARG A 38 -8.53 -3.13 5.32
N ALA A 39 -7.83 -3.45 6.41
CA ALA A 39 -6.65 -2.71 6.85
C ALA A 39 -5.51 -2.78 5.82
N GLY A 40 -5.21 -3.97 5.28
CA GLY A 40 -4.20 -4.15 4.23
C GLY A 40 -4.52 -3.36 2.96
N LEU A 41 -5.76 -3.43 2.49
CA LEU A 41 -6.24 -2.65 1.34
C LEU A 41 -6.16 -1.14 1.56
N PHE A 42 -6.52 -0.67 2.76
CA PHE A 42 -6.44 0.75 3.09
C PHE A 42 -5.00 1.27 3.04
N VAL A 43 -4.04 0.53 3.60
CA VAL A 43 -2.62 0.88 3.52
C VAL A 43 -2.14 0.89 2.07
N GLN A 44 -2.58 -0.08 1.26
CA GLN A 44 -2.24 -0.15 -0.17
C GLN A 44 -2.79 1.04 -0.96
N PHE A 45 -4.03 1.43 -0.67
CA PHE A 45 -4.67 2.58 -1.30
C PHE A 45 -3.91 3.88 -0.99
N VAL A 46 -3.60 4.13 0.28
CA VAL A 46 -2.84 5.32 0.71
C VAL A 46 -1.45 5.33 0.08
N ALA A 47 -0.74 4.20 0.08
CA ALA A 47 0.57 4.09 -0.56
C ALA A 47 0.50 4.36 -2.07
N GLY A 48 -0.51 3.82 -2.75
CA GLY A 48 -0.75 4.05 -4.18
C GLY A 48 -1.00 5.52 -4.50
N VAL A 49 -1.88 6.18 -3.74
CA VAL A 49 -2.16 7.62 -3.90
C VAL A 49 -0.90 8.46 -3.71
N LEU A 50 -0.09 8.16 -2.69
CA LEU A 50 1.17 8.88 -2.45
C LEU A 50 2.20 8.68 -3.57
N VAL A 51 2.24 7.50 -4.18
CA VAL A 51 3.10 7.23 -5.35
C VAL A 51 2.64 8.04 -6.55
N VAL A 52 1.35 8.01 -6.88
CA VAL A 52 0.78 8.75 -8.01
C VAL A 52 0.99 10.25 -7.82
N TRP A 53 0.68 10.80 -6.64
CA TRP A 53 0.86 12.22 -6.33
C TRP A 53 2.32 12.66 -6.47
N LYS A 54 3.26 11.84 -5.97
CA LYS A 54 4.68 12.14 -6.11
C LYS A 54 5.15 12.07 -7.57
N PHE A 55 4.60 11.14 -8.36
CA PHE A 55 4.93 11.02 -9.78
C PHE A 55 4.38 12.22 -10.57
N ALA A 56 3.13 12.61 -10.32
CA ALA A 56 2.49 13.80 -10.89
C ALA A 56 3.28 15.08 -10.58
N ASN A 57 3.64 15.31 -9.31
CA ASN A 57 4.47 16.46 -8.91
C ASN A 57 5.87 16.47 -9.53
N ARG A 58 6.35 15.33 -10.04
CA ARG A 58 7.65 15.25 -10.72
C ARG A 58 7.52 15.51 -12.22
N LEU A 59 6.37 15.24 -12.81
CA LEU A 59 6.05 15.58 -14.20
C LEU A 59 5.83 17.08 -14.33
N ASP A 60 5.05 17.67 -13.42
CA ASP A 60 4.77 19.11 -13.35
C ASP A 60 6.04 19.97 -13.22
N LYS A 61 7.09 19.46 -12.56
CA LYS A 61 8.39 20.15 -12.43
C LYS A 61 9.35 19.97 -13.61
N ARG A 62 8.98 19.21 -14.62
CA ARG A 62 9.79 18.99 -15.84
C ARG A 62 9.27 19.76 -17.05
N GLU A 63 8.11 20.38 -16.94
CA GLU A 63 7.62 21.44 -17.84
C GLU A 63 8.11 22.81 -17.33
#